data_AF-A0A109FKB2-F1
#
_entry.id   AF-A0A109FKB2-F1
#
_cell.length_a   1.000
_cell.length_b   1.000
_cell.length_c   1.000
_cell.angle_alpha   90.00
_cell.angle_beta   90.00
_cell.angle_gamma   90.00
#
_symmetry.space_group_name_H-M   'P 1'
#
loop_
_entity.id
_entity.type
_entity.pdbx_description
1 polymer ?
#
loop_
_entity_poly.entity_id
_entity_poly.type
_entity_poly.pdbx_seq_one_letter_code
_entity_poly.pdbx_strand_id
1 'polypeptide(L)'
;MGANRFAGLRLEDLQGDMLSLCKDQFGCRYLQKKLEEGKPEHRDMIFNEVFPHFAELMTDPFANYLAQRLLEYATDEQRDALIESISGELVSISLNMHGTRAVQKMIDYLSTRRQVQSLILALNLNVVTLIKDLNGNHVIQKCLNALPPEDNQFIYNAVATHCIEVATHRHGCCVLQRCIDHASESQRIQLVTEITYNSLTLVQDAFGNYVVQYVLDLNDNRFIEAIVRQFLGNVSALSAQKFSSNVVEKCIRVADATGRRAIIDELLVKQRLERLLRDSFANYVVQTALDYAEPAQRTQLIETIRPILPQIRNTPYGKRIQSKIQRETNDHMHRGGYHHHAHHPHFMAAGGYYGMPAFNGPPPHYPPHMGPGMHGMQGPPPHFGGDYARAGSPFMGQYGGFPPQGMPPQMLAAMGGPGAPGAAGPNGGLGAAGQQGGFAPFPGAAGGPEFSPAPQAQHTLASAGGYANFGGM
;
A
#
# COMPACT_ATOMS: atom_id res chain seq x y z
N MET A 1 9.35 45.44 -4.47
CA MET A 1 8.14 46.29 -4.47
C MET A 1 6.86 45.41 -4.42
N GLY A 2 6.76 44.46 -3.47
CA GLY A 2 5.87 43.29 -3.64
C GLY A 2 4.45 43.40 -3.07
N ALA A 3 4.25 43.87 -1.84
CA ALA A 3 2.93 43.82 -1.19
C ALA A 3 2.09 45.10 -1.37
N ASN A 4 2.73 46.26 -1.58
CA ASN A 4 2.06 47.56 -1.64
C ASN A 4 1.50 47.93 -3.02
N ARG A 5 1.78 47.13 -4.07
CA ARG A 5 1.34 47.43 -5.44
C ARG A 5 -0.19 47.43 -5.56
N PHE A 6 -0.88 46.60 -4.76
CA PHE A 6 -2.32 46.41 -4.83
C PHE A 6 -3.09 47.09 -3.69
N ALA A 7 -2.43 47.93 -2.90
CA ALA A 7 -3.08 48.65 -1.82
C ALA A 7 -3.98 49.76 -2.39
N GLY A 8 -5.29 49.68 -2.12
CA GLY A 8 -6.27 50.68 -2.57
C GLY A 8 -6.72 50.57 -4.04
N LEU A 9 -6.15 49.64 -4.81
CA LEU A 9 -6.65 49.33 -6.15
C LEU A 9 -8.02 48.64 -6.06
N ARG A 10 -8.96 49.06 -6.90
CA ARG A 10 -10.26 48.41 -7.04
C ARG A 10 -10.15 47.34 -8.13
N LEU A 11 -10.97 46.30 -8.06
CA LEU A 11 -10.90 45.20 -9.03
C LEU A 11 -11.37 45.67 -10.42
N GLU A 12 -12.32 46.59 -10.44
CA GLU A 12 -12.92 47.21 -11.63
C GLU A 12 -11.87 47.94 -12.46
N ASP A 13 -10.82 48.47 -11.81
CA ASP A 13 -9.72 49.18 -12.48
C ASP A 13 -8.72 48.23 -13.17
N LEU A 14 -8.87 46.92 -12.99
CA LEU A 14 -7.98 45.87 -13.52
C LEU A 14 -8.67 45.02 -14.61
N GLN A 15 -9.86 45.42 -15.06
CA GLN A 15 -10.59 44.71 -16.11
C GLN A 15 -9.80 44.74 -17.43
N GLY A 16 -9.62 43.57 -18.03
CA GLY A 16 -8.80 43.36 -19.22
C GLY A 16 -7.34 42.98 -18.93
N ASP A 17 -6.87 43.15 -17.70
CA ASP A 17 -5.51 42.82 -17.26
C ASP A 17 -5.46 41.64 -16.28
N MET A 18 -6.61 41.10 -15.83
CA MET A 18 -6.71 40.03 -14.84
C MET A 18 -6.00 38.75 -15.30
N LEU A 19 -6.07 38.38 -16.58
CA LEU A 19 -5.33 37.20 -17.08
C LEU A 19 -3.82 37.33 -16.83
N SER A 20 -3.26 38.52 -17.07
CA SER A 20 -1.83 38.78 -16.82
C SER A 20 -1.51 38.73 -15.32
N LEU A 21 -2.41 39.25 -14.48
CA LEU A 21 -2.29 39.23 -13.03
C LEU A 21 -2.33 37.81 -12.45
N CYS A 22 -3.07 36.88 -13.06
CA CYS A 22 -3.13 35.48 -12.62
C CYS A 22 -1.76 34.78 -12.64
N LYS A 23 -0.89 35.18 -13.57
CA LYS A 23 0.47 34.62 -13.74
C LYS A 23 1.54 35.38 -12.96
N ASP A 24 1.17 36.49 -12.32
CA ASP A 24 2.01 37.21 -11.35
C ASP A 24 1.73 36.70 -9.93
N GLN A 25 2.79 36.46 -9.15
CA GLN A 25 2.65 35.94 -7.78
C GLN A 25 1.76 36.82 -6.89
N PHE A 26 1.91 38.15 -6.97
CA PHE A 26 1.18 39.09 -6.13
C PHE A 26 -0.21 39.38 -6.71
N GLY A 27 -0.33 39.48 -8.05
CA GLY A 27 -1.59 39.61 -8.76
C GLY A 27 -2.53 38.44 -8.49
N CYS A 28 -2.02 37.20 -8.61
CA CYS A 28 -2.79 35.99 -8.32
C CYS A 28 -3.28 35.98 -6.87
N ARG A 29 -2.43 36.36 -5.91
CA ARG A 29 -2.82 36.45 -4.49
C ARG A 29 -3.89 37.52 -4.25
N TYR A 30 -3.80 38.65 -4.94
CA TYR A 30 -4.81 39.71 -4.88
C TYR A 30 -6.16 39.23 -5.41
N LEU A 31 -6.19 38.58 -6.58
CA LEU A 31 -7.42 38.04 -7.18
C LEU A 31 -8.07 36.95 -6.31
N GLN A 32 -7.26 36.06 -5.71
CA GLN A 32 -7.75 35.08 -4.74
C GLN A 32 -8.46 35.76 -3.56
N LYS A 33 -7.86 36.82 -2.99
CA LYS A 33 -8.47 37.58 -1.90
C LYS A 33 -9.79 38.23 -2.32
N LYS A 34 -9.91 38.68 -3.59
CA LYS A 34 -11.16 39.24 -4.11
C LYS A 34 -12.29 38.21 -4.25
N LEU A 35 -11.96 36.96 -4.58
CA LEU A 35 -12.95 35.87 -4.50
C LEU A 35 -13.36 35.58 -3.05
N GLU A 36 -12.39 35.57 -2.11
CA GLU A 36 -12.63 35.34 -0.68
C GLU A 36 -13.47 36.45 -0.01
N GLU A 37 -13.54 37.66 -0.59
CA GLU A 37 -14.44 38.73 -0.13
C GLU A 37 -15.93 38.41 -0.36
N GLY A 38 -16.26 37.41 -1.19
CA GLY A 38 -17.62 36.91 -1.38
C GLY A 38 -18.55 37.83 -2.17
N LYS A 39 -18.01 38.79 -2.93
CA LYS A 39 -18.79 39.71 -3.77
C LYS A 39 -19.11 39.07 -5.13
N PRO A 40 -20.40 38.85 -5.48
CA PRO A 40 -20.76 38.23 -6.76
C PRO A 40 -20.23 38.96 -7.98
N GLU A 41 -20.21 40.29 -7.95
CA GLU A 41 -19.72 41.12 -9.06
C GLU A 41 -18.23 40.90 -9.31
N HIS A 42 -17.45 40.73 -8.23
CA HIS A 42 -16.01 40.47 -8.31
C HIS A 42 -15.72 39.08 -8.85
N ARG A 43 -16.48 38.08 -8.38
CA ARG A 43 -16.41 36.72 -8.92
C ARG A 43 -16.73 36.72 -10.42
N ASP A 44 -17.80 37.38 -10.83
CA ASP A 44 -18.26 37.35 -12.21
C ASP A 44 -17.30 38.09 -13.15
N MET A 45 -16.70 39.20 -12.70
CA MET A 45 -15.62 39.86 -13.44
C MET A 45 -14.41 38.94 -13.64
N ILE A 46 -13.93 38.30 -12.56
CA ILE A 46 -12.79 37.38 -12.64
C ILE A 46 -13.13 36.19 -13.54
N PHE A 47 -14.30 35.58 -13.35
CA PHE A 47 -14.78 34.45 -14.15
C PHE A 47 -14.78 34.77 -15.65
N ASN A 48 -15.43 35.86 -16.05
CA ASN A 48 -15.60 36.20 -17.47
C ASN A 48 -14.26 36.39 -18.18
N GLU A 49 -13.25 36.93 -17.48
CA GLU A 49 -11.96 37.19 -18.08
C GLU A 49 -11.06 35.95 -18.13
N VAL A 50 -11.09 35.10 -17.10
CA VAL A 50 -10.19 33.92 -17.04
C VAL A 50 -10.80 32.65 -17.65
N PHE A 51 -12.11 32.58 -17.81
CA PHE A 51 -12.84 31.41 -18.31
C PHE A 51 -12.27 30.87 -19.65
N PRO A 52 -11.95 31.70 -20.67
CA PRO A 52 -11.40 31.21 -21.93
C PRO A 52 -10.02 30.54 -21.80
N HIS A 53 -9.32 30.78 -20.69
CA HIS A 53 -7.95 30.30 -20.43
C HIS A 53 -7.90 29.31 -19.27
N PHE A 54 -9.04 28.79 -18.81
CA PHE A 54 -9.11 28.08 -17.52
C PHE A 54 -8.19 26.85 -17.44
N ALA A 55 -8.09 26.04 -18.49
CA ALA A 55 -7.16 24.90 -18.57
C ALA A 55 -5.69 25.33 -18.39
N GLU A 56 -5.29 26.44 -19.02
CA GLU A 56 -3.96 27.03 -18.88
C GLU A 56 -3.70 27.46 -17.44
N LEU A 57 -4.69 28.12 -16.80
CA LEU A 57 -4.57 28.52 -15.40
C LEU A 57 -4.35 27.32 -14.47
N MET A 58 -5.06 26.21 -14.68
CA MET A 58 -4.93 25.02 -13.81
C MET A 58 -3.51 24.44 -13.79
N THR A 59 -2.76 24.58 -14.87
CA THR A 59 -1.42 23.99 -15.01
C THR A 59 -0.27 24.96 -14.76
N ASP A 60 -0.56 26.26 -14.63
CA ASP A 60 0.43 27.30 -14.33
C ASP A 60 0.91 27.25 -12.86
N PRO A 61 2.21 27.46 -12.56
CA PRO A 61 2.75 27.43 -11.20
C PRO A 61 2.11 28.40 -10.20
N PHE A 62 1.56 29.52 -10.67
CA PHE A 62 0.89 30.53 -9.83
C PHE A 62 -0.61 30.57 -10.08
N ALA A 63 -1.05 30.55 -11.34
CA ALA A 63 -2.46 30.74 -11.66
C ALA A 63 -3.34 29.55 -11.21
N ASN A 64 -2.76 28.37 -10.97
CA ASN A 64 -3.50 27.22 -10.45
C ASN A 64 -4.18 27.52 -9.10
N TYR A 65 -3.59 28.40 -8.28
CA TYR A 65 -4.20 28.80 -7.01
C TYR A 65 -5.45 29.65 -7.23
N LEU A 66 -5.47 30.51 -8.25
CA LEU A 66 -6.68 31.23 -8.61
C LEU A 66 -7.73 30.28 -9.19
N ALA A 67 -7.34 29.34 -10.05
CA ALA A 67 -8.27 28.34 -10.59
C ALA A 67 -8.95 27.53 -9.46
N GLN A 68 -8.18 27.11 -8.47
CA GLN A 68 -8.68 26.45 -7.26
C GLN A 68 -9.69 27.31 -6.47
N ARG A 69 -9.41 28.61 -6.30
CA ARG A 69 -10.34 29.52 -5.63
C ARG A 69 -11.58 29.79 -6.48
N LEU A 70 -11.45 29.93 -7.79
CA LEU A 70 -12.59 30.15 -8.66
C LEU A 70 -13.57 28.97 -8.57
N LEU A 71 -13.08 27.73 -8.56
CA LEU A 71 -13.93 26.53 -8.38
C LEU A 71 -14.71 26.51 -7.06
N GLU A 72 -14.11 27.03 -5.99
CA GLU A 72 -14.70 27.14 -4.65
C GLU A 72 -15.82 28.20 -4.59
N TYR A 73 -15.63 29.36 -5.22
CA TYR A 73 -16.58 30.49 -5.15
C TYR A 73 -17.53 30.59 -6.35
N ALA A 74 -17.31 29.82 -7.41
CA ALA A 74 -18.18 29.74 -8.59
C ALA A 74 -19.61 29.32 -8.20
N THR A 75 -20.61 29.85 -8.91
CA THR A 75 -21.95 29.24 -8.89
C THR A 75 -21.94 27.87 -9.52
N ASP A 76 -23.01 27.10 -9.36
CA ASP A 76 -23.13 25.79 -10.00
C ASP A 76 -23.14 25.92 -11.54
N GLU A 77 -23.73 26.98 -12.10
CA GLU A 77 -23.71 27.24 -13.55
C GLU A 77 -22.31 27.61 -14.06
N GLN A 78 -21.57 28.39 -13.28
CA GLN A 78 -20.17 28.71 -13.59
C GLN A 78 -19.30 27.45 -13.50
N ARG A 79 -19.52 26.62 -12.48
CA ARG A 79 -18.76 25.37 -12.30
C ARG A 79 -19.10 24.35 -13.39
N ASP A 80 -20.36 24.24 -13.82
CA ASP A 80 -20.76 23.46 -14.98
C ASP A 80 -19.96 23.89 -16.22
N ALA A 81 -19.93 25.19 -16.51
CA ALA A 81 -19.21 25.73 -17.67
C ALA A 81 -17.69 25.47 -17.59
N LEU A 82 -17.08 25.61 -16.40
CA LEU A 82 -15.64 25.36 -16.20
C LEU A 82 -15.29 23.88 -16.41
N ILE A 83 -16.11 22.96 -15.89
CA ILE A 83 -15.87 21.52 -16.04
C ILE A 83 -16.05 21.10 -17.50
N GLU A 84 -17.08 21.62 -18.17
CA GLU A 84 -17.33 21.34 -19.58
C GLU A 84 -16.20 21.85 -20.47
N SER A 85 -15.69 23.06 -20.20
CA SER A 85 -14.61 23.67 -21.00
C SER A 85 -13.29 22.91 -20.92
N ILE A 86 -12.99 22.26 -19.80
CA ILE A 86 -11.74 21.49 -19.62
C ILE A 86 -11.89 19.98 -19.87
N SER A 87 -13.09 19.50 -20.19
CA SER A 87 -13.39 18.06 -20.22
C SER A 87 -12.48 17.27 -21.16
N GLY A 88 -12.14 17.83 -22.32
CA GLY A 88 -11.21 17.23 -23.29
C GLY A 88 -9.74 17.20 -22.85
N GLU A 89 -9.35 18.04 -21.89
CA GLU A 89 -7.97 18.18 -21.39
C GLU A 89 -7.82 17.68 -19.94
N LEU A 90 -8.91 17.23 -19.31
CA LEU A 90 -8.91 16.94 -17.88
C LEU A 90 -7.88 15.88 -17.48
N VAL A 91 -7.62 14.93 -18.35
CA VAL A 91 -6.58 13.90 -18.16
C VAL A 91 -5.19 14.53 -18.19
N SER A 92 -4.85 15.36 -19.20
CA SER A 92 -3.53 16.00 -19.27
C SER A 92 -3.29 16.94 -18.09
N ILE A 93 -4.33 17.66 -17.65
CA ILE A 93 -4.29 18.51 -16.46
C ILE A 93 -4.05 17.65 -15.20
N SER A 94 -4.70 16.50 -15.08
CA SER A 94 -4.54 15.58 -13.93
C SER A 94 -3.12 15.00 -13.80
N LEU A 95 -2.43 14.81 -14.94
CA LEU A 95 -1.05 14.33 -15.00
C LEU A 95 -0.01 15.44 -14.72
N ASN A 96 -0.43 16.70 -14.65
CA ASN A 96 0.44 17.85 -14.37
C ASN A 96 0.62 18.07 -12.85
N MET A 97 1.82 18.50 -12.43
CA MET A 97 2.17 18.69 -11.01
C MET A 97 1.36 19.78 -10.29
N HIS A 98 0.90 20.80 -11.02
CA HIS A 98 0.02 21.86 -10.53
C HIS A 98 -1.44 21.52 -10.82
N GLY A 99 -1.71 21.04 -12.03
CA GLY A 99 -3.05 20.66 -12.49
C GLY A 99 -3.73 19.63 -11.60
N THR A 100 -3.00 18.62 -11.10
CA THR A 100 -3.55 17.64 -10.15
C THR A 100 -4.17 18.29 -8.91
N ARG A 101 -3.59 19.40 -8.42
CA ARG A 101 -4.13 20.12 -7.25
C ARG A 101 -5.43 20.84 -7.59
N ALA A 102 -5.48 21.46 -8.76
CA ALA A 102 -6.68 22.12 -9.26
C ALA A 102 -7.83 21.12 -9.52
N VAL A 103 -7.54 19.95 -10.11
CA VAL A 103 -8.53 18.89 -10.31
C VAL A 103 -9.02 18.31 -8.97
N GLN A 104 -8.12 18.09 -8.01
CA GLN A 104 -8.53 17.64 -6.68
C GLN A 104 -9.45 18.64 -5.99
N LYS A 105 -9.17 19.94 -6.12
CA LYS A 105 -10.04 21.01 -5.60
C LYS A 105 -11.37 21.06 -6.36
N MET A 106 -11.38 20.85 -7.67
CA MET A 106 -12.61 20.75 -8.45
C MET A 106 -13.52 19.66 -7.91
N ILE A 107 -12.96 18.48 -7.60
CA ILE A 107 -13.70 17.35 -7.03
C ILE A 107 -14.33 17.71 -5.68
N ASP A 108 -13.66 18.52 -4.84
CA ASP A 108 -14.19 18.97 -3.54
C ASP A 108 -15.48 19.81 -3.63
N TYR A 109 -15.72 20.48 -4.76
CA TYR A 109 -16.86 21.38 -4.94
C TYR A 109 -17.87 20.88 -5.98
N LEU A 110 -17.84 19.60 -6.35
CA LEU A 110 -18.91 19.03 -7.16
C LEU A 110 -20.19 18.97 -6.33
N SER A 111 -21.21 19.71 -6.77
CA SER A 111 -22.48 19.88 -6.06
C SER A 111 -23.67 19.29 -6.82
N THR A 112 -23.55 19.13 -8.15
CA THR A 112 -24.64 18.68 -9.00
C THR A 112 -24.34 17.35 -9.71
N ARG A 113 -25.39 16.61 -10.06
CA ARG A 113 -25.28 15.37 -10.82
C ARG A 113 -24.57 15.59 -12.16
N ARG A 114 -24.84 16.71 -12.83
CA ARG A 114 -24.23 17.06 -14.12
C ARG A 114 -22.71 17.18 -14.00
N GLN A 115 -22.22 17.89 -12.98
CA GLN A 115 -20.78 18.08 -12.75
C GLN A 115 -20.08 16.75 -12.50
N VAL A 116 -20.66 15.88 -11.66
CA VAL A 116 -20.13 14.54 -11.38
C VAL A 116 -20.10 13.68 -12.65
N GLN A 117 -21.15 13.71 -13.47
CA GLN A 117 -21.18 12.96 -14.73
C GLN A 117 -20.14 13.46 -15.74
N SER A 118 -19.97 14.78 -15.86
CA SER A 118 -18.94 15.36 -16.74
C SER A 118 -17.52 14.93 -16.31
N LEU A 119 -17.23 14.91 -15.01
CA LEU A 119 -15.99 14.36 -14.47
C LEU A 119 -15.80 12.88 -14.86
N ILE A 120 -16.81 12.05 -14.60
CA ILE A 120 -16.73 10.61 -14.87
C ILE A 120 -16.46 10.35 -16.35
N LEU A 121 -17.21 11.00 -17.25
CA LEU A 121 -17.04 10.86 -18.70
C LEU A 121 -15.63 11.24 -19.15
N ALA A 122 -15.07 12.32 -18.60
CA ALA A 122 -13.73 12.79 -18.95
C ALA A 122 -12.61 11.83 -18.46
N LEU A 123 -12.80 11.15 -17.32
CA LEU A 123 -11.77 10.28 -16.73
C LEU A 123 -11.91 8.79 -17.09
N ASN A 124 -13.10 8.32 -17.46
CA ASN A 124 -13.44 6.89 -17.53
C ASN A 124 -12.45 6.05 -18.36
N LEU A 125 -12.06 6.53 -19.54
CA LEU A 125 -11.17 5.79 -20.44
C LEU A 125 -9.69 5.83 -20.03
N ASN A 126 -9.33 6.60 -19.01
CA ASN A 126 -7.95 6.88 -18.62
C ASN A 126 -7.63 6.53 -17.17
N VAL A 127 -8.51 5.79 -16.47
CA VAL A 127 -8.33 5.44 -15.06
C VAL A 127 -6.98 4.78 -14.81
N VAL A 128 -6.60 3.76 -15.59
CA VAL A 128 -5.33 3.03 -15.39
C VAL A 128 -4.12 3.94 -15.63
N THR A 129 -4.18 4.80 -16.65
CA THR A 129 -3.15 5.82 -16.92
C THR A 129 -2.98 6.75 -15.71
N LEU A 130 -4.08 7.25 -15.16
CA LEU A 130 -4.06 8.13 -13.99
C LEU A 130 -3.51 7.41 -12.76
N ILE A 131 -3.93 6.16 -12.50
CA ILE A 131 -3.43 5.35 -11.37
C ILE A 131 -1.92 5.18 -11.40
N LYS A 132 -1.34 5.00 -12.59
CA LYS A 132 0.09 4.73 -12.78
C LYS A 132 0.94 6.00 -12.78
N ASP A 133 0.33 7.17 -12.92
CA ASP A 133 1.05 8.44 -12.94
C ASP A 133 1.39 8.97 -11.54
N LEU A 134 2.48 9.73 -11.44
CA LEU A 134 2.95 10.35 -10.20
C LEU A 134 1.96 11.39 -9.63
N ASN A 135 1.24 12.10 -10.50
CA ASN A 135 0.27 13.14 -10.14
C ASN A 135 -1.17 12.63 -10.25
N GLY A 136 -1.47 11.86 -11.30
CA GLY A 136 -2.80 11.34 -11.61
C GLY A 136 -3.35 10.41 -10.52
N ASN A 137 -2.50 9.66 -9.81
CA ASN A 137 -2.96 8.74 -8.76
C ASN A 137 -3.65 9.49 -7.60
N HIS A 138 -3.30 10.75 -7.38
CA HIS A 138 -3.95 11.59 -6.38
C HIS A 138 -5.36 12.02 -6.80
N VAL A 139 -5.61 12.19 -8.10
CA VAL A 139 -6.96 12.46 -8.63
C VAL A 139 -7.86 11.24 -8.42
N ILE A 140 -7.38 10.03 -8.72
CA ILE A 140 -8.15 8.80 -8.49
C ILE A 140 -8.47 8.61 -7.00
N GLN A 141 -7.47 8.78 -6.12
CA GLN A 141 -7.70 8.74 -4.68
C GLN A 141 -8.69 9.81 -4.21
N LYS A 142 -8.69 10.99 -4.83
CA LYS A 142 -9.64 12.05 -4.51
C LYS A 142 -11.07 11.67 -4.89
N CYS A 143 -11.28 11.05 -6.04
CA CYS A 143 -12.60 10.49 -6.41
C CYS A 143 -13.08 9.47 -5.37
N LEU A 144 -12.22 8.53 -4.97
CA LEU A 144 -12.56 7.51 -3.96
C LEU A 144 -13.01 8.12 -2.62
N ASN A 145 -12.40 9.23 -2.21
CA ASN A 145 -12.71 9.89 -0.94
C ASN A 145 -13.97 10.77 -0.99
N ALA A 146 -14.26 11.38 -2.15
CA ALA A 146 -15.25 12.44 -2.26
C ALA A 146 -16.57 11.99 -2.91
N LEU A 147 -16.51 11.02 -3.83
CA LEU A 147 -17.70 10.56 -4.57
C LEU A 147 -18.36 9.37 -3.86
N PRO A 148 -19.70 9.23 -3.97
CA PRO A 148 -20.38 8.06 -3.44
C PRO A 148 -20.02 6.80 -4.24
N PRO A 149 -20.23 5.59 -3.67
CA PRO A 149 -19.80 4.34 -4.31
C PRO A 149 -20.30 4.16 -5.75
N GLU A 150 -21.55 4.50 -6.03
CA GLU A 150 -22.15 4.39 -7.37
C GLU A 150 -21.40 5.21 -8.43
N ASP A 151 -20.87 6.37 -8.04
CA ASP A 151 -20.14 7.27 -8.94
C ASP A 151 -18.67 6.91 -9.06
N ASN A 152 -18.13 6.14 -8.11
CA ASN A 152 -16.80 5.57 -8.23
C ASN A 152 -16.76 4.25 -9.04
N GLN A 153 -17.91 3.71 -9.46
CA GLN A 153 -17.96 2.39 -10.11
C GLN A 153 -17.09 2.28 -11.38
N PHE A 154 -16.91 3.38 -12.12
CA PHE A 154 -16.01 3.40 -13.29
C PHE A 154 -14.55 3.08 -12.92
N ILE A 155 -14.09 3.50 -11.73
CA ILE A 155 -12.76 3.18 -11.21
C ILE A 155 -12.66 1.68 -10.92
N TYR A 156 -13.66 1.12 -10.23
CA TYR A 156 -13.69 -0.30 -9.89
C TYR A 156 -13.74 -1.19 -11.14
N ASN A 157 -14.50 -0.81 -12.15
CA ASN A 157 -14.55 -1.53 -13.42
C ASN A 157 -13.18 -1.55 -14.13
N ALA A 158 -12.50 -0.41 -14.20
CA ALA A 158 -11.18 -0.32 -14.80
C ALA A 158 -10.11 -1.11 -14.00
N VAL A 159 -10.11 -0.99 -12.66
CA VAL A 159 -9.16 -1.71 -11.80
C VAL A 159 -9.39 -3.22 -11.86
N ALA A 160 -10.64 -3.68 -11.89
CA ALA A 160 -10.98 -5.09 -12.07
C ALA A 160 -10.47 -5.61 -13.43
N THR A 161 -10.78 -4.89 -14.51
CA THR A 161 -10.40 -5.26 -15.89
C THR A 161 -8.88 -5.32 -16.06
N HIS A 162 -8.14 -4.43 -15.40
CA HIS A 162 -6.69 -4.31 -15.50
C HIS A 162 -5.98 -4.72 -14.20
N CYS A 163 -6.53 -5.71 -13.48
CA CYS A 163 -6.11 -6.06 -12.12
C CYS A 163 -4.60 -6.32 -12.00
N ILE A 164 -4.02 -7.14 -12.88
CA ILE A 164 -2.58 -7.45 -12.85
C ILE A 164 -1.74 -6.21 -13.10
N GLU A 165 -2.06 -5.43 -14.14
CA GLU A 165 -1.31 -4.23 -14.51
C GLU A 165 -1.28 -3.20 -13.37
N VAL A 166 -2.43 -3.01 -12.70
CA VAL A 166 -2.53 -2.09 -11.56
C VAL A 166 -1.81 -2.64 -10.33
N ALA A 167 -2.05 -3.90 -9.96
CA ALA A 167 -1.51 -4.51 -8.75
C ALA A 167 0.02 -4.65 -8.75
N THR A 168 0.63 -4.78 -9.94
CA THR A 168 2.09 -4.94 -10.10
C THR A 168 2.82 -3.62 -10.33
N HIS A 169 2.09 -2.50 -10.32
CA HIS A 169 2.69 -1.17 -10.47
C HIS A 169 3.01 -0.51 -9.13
N ARG A 170 4.15 0.20 -9.04
CA ARG A 170 4.63 0.87 -7.80
C ARG A 170 3.62 1.82 -7.13
N HIS A 171 2.82 2.52 -7.93
CA HIS A 171 1.74 3.39 -7.44
C HIS A 171 0.39 2.65 -7.46
N GLY A 172 0.21 1.75 -8.43
CA GLY A 172 -1.07 1.07 -8.64
C GLY A 172 -1.44 0.12 -7.53
N CYS A 173 -0.46 -0.60 -6.96
CA CYS A 173 -0.68 -1.49 -5.83
C CYS A 173 -1.24 -0.74 -4.60
N CYS A 174 -0.85 0.52 -4.40
CA CYS A 174 -1.32 1.35 -3.30
C CYS A 174 -2.70 1.91 -3.58
N VAL A 175 -2.96 2.35 -4.82
CA VAL A 175 -4.30 2.82 -5.21
C VAL A 175 -5.32 1.69 -5.16
N LEU A 176 -4.96 0.47 -5.56
CA LEU A 176 -5.84 -0.69 -5.48
C LEU A 176 -6.21 -1.05 -4.03
N GLN A 177 -5.26 -0.95 -3.09
CA GLN A 177 -5.57 -1.08 -1.65
C GLN A 177 -6.55 0.01 -1.19
N ARG A 178 -6.36 1.25 -1.64
CA ARG A 178 -7.32 2.34 -1.33
C ARG A 178 -8.69 2.13 -1.97
N CYS A 179 -8.77 1.49 -3.13
CA CYS A 179 -10.05 1.08 -3.71
C CYS A 179 -10.75 0.08 -2.79
N ILE A 180 -10.03 -0.89 -2.22
CA ILE A 180 -10.58 -1.86 -1.26
C ILE A 180 -11.08 -1.16 0.02
N ASP A 181 -10.36 -0.14 0.52
CA ASP A 181 -10.75 0.61 1.72
C ASP A 181 -12.09 1.31 1.56
N HIS A 182 -12.28 2.00 0.42
CA HIS A 182 -13.47 2.80 0.13
C HIS A 182 -14.59 2.01 -0.53
N ALA A 183 -14.36 0.73 -0.83
CA ALA A 183 -15.32 -0.09 -1.54
C ALA A 183 -16.57 -0.36 -0.71
N SER A 184 -17.74 -0.22 -1.35
CA SER A 184 -18.96 -0.90 -0.93
C SER A 184 -18.76 -2.43 -0.90
N GLU A 185 -19.68 -3.17 -0.30
CA GLU A 185 -19.57 -4.64 -0.24
C GLU A 185 -19.48 -5.27 -1.64
N SER A 186 -20.31 -4.82 -2.59
CA SER A 186 -20.30 -5.35 -3.97
C SER A 186 -19.01 -5.02 -4.71
N GLN A 187 -18.49 -3.80 -4.56
CA GLN A 187 -17.22 -3.38 -5.15
C GLN A 187 -16.02 -4.14 -4.56
N ARG A 188 -16.06 -4.41 -3.25
CA ARG A 188 -15.03 -5.17 -2.56
C ARG A 188 -15.00 -6.60 -3.07
N ILE A 189 -16.17 -7.24 -3.19
CA ILE A 189 -16.29 -8.57 -3.76
C ILE A 189 -15.77 -8.59 -5.21
N GLN A 190 -16.17 -7.64 -6.05
CA GLN A 190 -15.68 -7.52 -7.43
C GLN A 190 -14.14 -7.51 -7.50
N LEU A 191 -13.49 -6.63 -6.74
CA LEU A 191 -12.03 -6.53 -6.76
C LEU A 191 -11.35 -7.79 -6.19
N VAL A 192 -11.85 -8.29 -5.06
CA VAL A 192 -11.24 -9.45 -4.40
C VAL A 192 -11.38 -10.71 -5.25
N THR A 193 -12.48 -10.87 -5.99
CA THR A 193 -12.63 -11.96 -6.96
C THR A 193 -11.54 -11.91 -8.03
N GLU A 194 -11.29 -10.74 -8.63
CA GLU A 194 -10.23 -10.59 -9.63
C GLU A 194 -8.82 -10.80 -9.05
N ILE A 195 -8.56 -10.29 -7.84
CA ILE A 195 -7.28 -10.50 -7.15
C ILE A 195 -7.07 -11.98 -6.84
N THR A 196 -8.13 -12.68 -6.40
CA THR A 196 -8.07 -14.11 -6.09
C THR A 196 -7.80 -14.93 -7.35
N TYR A 197 -8.51 -14.64 -8.43
CA TYR A 197 -8.33 -15.31 -9.73
C TYR A 197 -6.89 -15.16 -10.24
N ASN A 198 -6.29 -13.99 -10.07
CA ASN A 198 -4.92 -13.70 -10.51
C ASN A 198 -3.85 -13.95 -9.42
N SER A 199 -4.23 -14.52 -8.27
CA SER A 199 -3.38 -14.51 -7.06
C SER A 199 -2.03 -15.20 -7.25
N LEU A 200 -1.96 -16.32 -7.98
CA LEU A 200 -0.69 -17.01 -8.28
C LEU A 200 0.30 -16.14 -9.04
N THR A 201 -0.17 -15.28 -9.94
CA THR A 201 0.67 -14.31 -10.65
C THR A 201 1.10 -13.20 -9.69
N LEU A 202 0.15 -12.65 -8.94
CA LEU A 202 0.38 -11.49 -8.07
C LEU A 202 1.37 -11.77 -6.94
N VAL A 203 1.29 -12.94 -6.28
CA VAL A 203 2.18 -13.25 -5.14
C VAL A 203 3.65 -13.34 -5.52
N GLN A 204 3.95 -13.58 -6.79
CA GLN A 204 5.32 -13.69 -7.29
C GLN A 204 5.91 -12.33 -7.67
N ASP A 205 5.10 -11.29 -7.78
CA ASP A 205 5.53 -9.94 -8.11
C ASP A 205 6.02 -9.15 -6.88
N ALA A 206 6.94 -8.21 -7.10
CA ALA A 206 7.53 -7.39 -6.03
C ALA A 206 6.53 -6.44 -5.34
N PHE A 207 5.45 -6.06 -6.02
CA PHE A 207 4.37 -5.22 -5.49
C PHE A 207 3.08 -6.00 -5.29
N GLY A 208 2.72 -6.88 -6.24
CA GLY A 208 1.49 -7.68 -6.22
C GLY A 208 1.35 -8.56 -4.98
N ASN A 209 2.46 -9.06 -4.42
CA ASN A 209 2.44 -9.86 -3.20
C ASN A 209 1.82 -9.12 -2.00
N TYR A 210 1.99 -7.80 -1.93
CA TYR A 210 1.40 -7.01 -0.86
C TYR A 210 -0.10 -6.77 -1.07
N VAL A 211 -0.57 -6.72 -2.32
CA VAL A 211 -2.01 -6.66 -2.62
C VAL A 211 -2.72 -7.91 -2.11
N VAL A 212 -2.15 -9.09 -2.35
CA VAL A 212 -2.73 -10.34 -1.84
C VAL A 212 -2.67 -10.40 -0.31
N GLN A 213 -1.56 -9.98 0.30
CA GLN A 213 -1.47 -9.87 1.77
C GLN A 213 -2.51 -8.90 2.34
N TYR A 214 -2.79 -7.80 1.63
CA TYR A 214 -3.83 -6.85 2.03
C TYR A 214 -5.22 -7.50 2.09
N VAL A 215 -5.56 -8.32 1.10
CA VAL A 215 -6.83 -9.06 1.10
C VAL A 215 -6.88 -10.06 2.27
N LEU A 216 -5.77 -10.73 2.57
CA LEU A 216 -5.68 -11.61 3.74
C LEU A 216 -5.84 -10.83 5.07
N ASP A 217 -5.37 -9.58 5.12
CA ASP A 217 -5.50 -8.69 6.29
C ASP A 217 -6.92 -8.16 6.52
N LEU A 218 -7.82 -8.26 5.53
CA LEU A 218 -9.25 -8.00 5.75
C LEU A 218 -9.90 -9.01 6.71
N ASN A 219 -9.24 -10.16 6.94
CA ASN A 219 -9.69 -11.21 7.85
C ASN A 219 -11.11 -11.74 7.56
N ASP A 220 -11.50 -11.76 6.29
CA ASP A 220 -12.73 -12.40 5.81
C ASP A 220 -12.42 -13.83 5.36
N ASN A 221 -12.98 -14.81 6.08
CA ASN A 221 -12.74 -16.23 5.83
C ASN A 221 -13.09 -16.65 4.40
N ARG A 222 -14.09 -16.03 3.76
CA ARG A 222 -14.47 -16.34 2.37
C ARG A 222 -13.33 -16.04 1.41
N PHE A 223 -12.66 -14.90 1.61
CA PHE A 223 -11.54 -14.45 0.77
C PHE A 223 -10.26 -15.22 1.08
N ILE A 224 -9.97 -15.45 2.37
CA ILE A 224 -8.82 -16.25 2.79
C ILE A 224 -8.91 -17.67 2.20
N GLU A 225 -10.05 -18.34 2.37
CA GLU A 225 -10.24 -19.69 1.86
C GLU A 225 -10.08 -19.76 0.33
N ALA A 226 -10.66 -18.79 -0.39
CA ALA A 226 -10.55 -18.74 -1.84
C ALA A 226 -9.09 -18.56 -2.31
N ILE A 227 -8.30 -17.71 -1.66
CA ILE A 227 -6.87 -17.54 -1.95
C ILE A 227 -6.08 -18.80 -1.60
N VAL A 228 -6.31 -19.40 -0.44
CA VAL A 228 -5.63 -20.63 -0.02
C VAL A 228 -5.83 -21.74 -1.04
N ARG A 229 -7.07 -21.92 -1.53
CA ARG A 229 -7.38 -22.92 -2.57
C ARG A 229 -6.58 -22.71 -3.86
N GLN A 230 -6.29 -21.47 -4.26
CA GLN A 230 -5.46 -21.19 -5.45
C GLN A 230 -4.01 -21.64 -5.27
N PHE A 231 -3.49 -21.67 -4.04
CA PHE A 231 -2.09 -21.99 -3.79
C PHE A 231 -1.82 -23.49 -3.65
N LEU A 232 -2.86 -24.29 -3.35
CA LEU A 232 -2.73 -25.73 -3.23
C LEU A 232 -2.18 -26.34 -4.53
N GLY A 233 -1.22 -27.25 -4.39
CA GLY A 233 -0.41 -27.82 -5.48
C GLY A 233 0.86 -27.03 -5.78
N ASN A 234 0.95 -25.76 -5.34
CA ASN A 234 2.07 -24.86 -5.62
C ASN A 234 2.76 -24.33 -4.35
N VAL A 235 2.28 -24.66 -3.15
CA VAL A 235 2.79 -24.14 -1.86
C VAL A 235 4.29 -24.34 -1.73
N SER A 236 4.81 -25.51 -2.10
CA SER A 236 6.25 -25.78 -2.04
C SER A 236 7.07 -24.83 -2.92
N ALA A 237 6.60 -24.54 -4.14
CA ALA A 237 7.30 -23.67 -5.08
C ALA A 237 7.22 -22.20 -4.63
N LEU A 238 6.04 -21.74 -4.22
CA LEU A 238 5.82 -20.39 -3.69
C LEU A 238 6.66 -20.13 -2.42
N SER A 239 6.81 -21.14 -1.57
CA SER A 239 7.61 -21.02 -0.34
C SER A 239 9.08 -20.71 -0.60
N ALA A 240 9.62 -21.13 -1.75
CA ALA A 240 11.03 -20.96 -2.10
C ALA A 240 11.33 -19.66 -2.88
N GLN A 241 10.35 -18.75 -2.99
CA GLN A 241 10.48 -17.51 -3.74
C GLN A 241 10.49 -16.31 -2.80
N LYS A 242 11.23 -15.26 -3.17
CA LYS A 242 11.47 -14.07 -2.34
C LYS A 242 10.18 -13.37 -1.87
N PHE A 243 9.18 -13.27 -2.75
CA PHE A 243 7.97 -12.48 -2.48
C PHE A 243 6.81 -13.34 -1.99
N SER A 244 6.50 -14.43 -2.71
CA SER A 244 5.36 -15.30 -2.39
C SER A 244 5.54 -16.09 -1.10
N SER A 245 6.77 -16.34 -0.63
CA SER A 245 7.02 -16.95 0.68
C SER A 245 6.36 -16.18 1.83
N ASN A 246 6.42 -14.85 1.81
CA ASN A 246 5.75 -14.00 2.81
C ASN A 246 4.23 -14.21 2.79
N VAL A 247 3.65 -14.38 1.60
CA VAL A 247 2.21 -14.61 1.43
C VAL A 247 1.83 -16.01 1.94
N VAL A 248 2.66 -17.03 1.68
CA VAL A 248 2.44 -18.38 2.24
C VAL A 248 2.50 -18.36 3.77
N GLU A 249 3.49 -17.67 4.37
CA GLU A 249 3.54 -17.46 5.82
C GLU A 249 2.27 -16.79 6.33
N LYS A 250 1.78 -15.78 5.63
CA LYS A 250 0.53 -15.08 5.98
C LYS A 250 -0.65 -16.03 5.95
N CYS A 251 -0.81 -16.82 4.88
CA CYS A 251 -1.88 -17.82 4.76
C CYS A 251 -1.85 -18.82 5.93
N ILE A 252 -0.68 -19.34 6.33
CA ILE A 252 -0.57 -20.26 7.48
C ILE A 252 -1.08 -19.58 8.77
N ARG A 253 -0.82 -18.30 8.97
CA ARG A 253 -1.23 -17.56 10.18
C ARG A 253 -2.74 -17.32 10.23
N VAL A 254 -3.35 -16.95 9.11
CA VAL A 254 -4.74 -16.46 9.07
C VAL A 254 -5.77 -17.50 8.63
N ALA A 255 -5.36 -18.56 7.95
CA ALA A 255 -6.28 -19.61 7.52
C ALA A 255 -7.00 -20.27 8.71
N ASP A 256 -8.15 -20.87 8.43
CA ASP A 256 -8.83 -21.75 9.36
C ASP A 256 -8.05 -23.07 9.54
N ALA A 257 -8.53 -23.95 10.42
CA ALA A 257 -7.89 -25.24 10.68
C ALA A 257 -7.72 -26.08 9.41
N THR A 258 -8.76 -26.12 8.56
CA THR A 258 -8.79 -26.93 7.34
C THR A 258 -7.79 -26.43 6.30
N GLY A 259 -7.83 -25.14 5.97
CA GLY A 259 -6.92 -24.53 5.00
C GLY A 259 -5.47 -24.57 5.47
N ARG A 260 -5.22 -24.26 6.75
CA ARG A 260 -3.88 -24.34 7.35
C ARG A 260 -3.32 -25.77 7.29
N ARG A 261 -4.13 -26.78 7.64
CA ARG A 261 -3.73 -28.19 7.53
C ARG A 261 -3.33 -28.52 6.10
N ALA A 262 -4.15 -28.16 5.12
CA ALA A 262 -3.88 -28.44 3.70
C ALA A 262 -2.56 -27.82 3.21
N ILE A 263 -2.27 -26.57 3.59
CA ILE A 263 -1.00 -25.89 3.24
C ILE A 263 0.19 -26.65 3.84
N ILE A 264 0.11 -27.00 5.12
CA ILE A 264 1.22 -27.65 5.84
C ILE A 264 1.43 -29.11 5.35
N ASP A 265 0.36 -29.81 4.98
CA ASP A 265 0.46 -31.15 4.40
C ASP A 265 1.23 -31.17 3.08
N GLU A 266 1.13 -30.12 2.26
CA GLU A 266 1.92 -30.02 1.04
C GLU A 266 3.42 -29.78 1.32
N LEU A 267 3.75 -29.06 2.39
CA LEU A 267 5.14 -28.85 2.83
C LEU A 267 5.77 -30.15 3.36
N LEU A 268 4.96 -31.07 3.89
CA LEU A 268 5.39 -32.33 4.52
C LEU A 268 5.92 -33.40 3.54
N VAL A 269 5.89 -33.14 2.23
CA VAL A 269 6.46 -34.06 1.23
C VAL A 269 7.97 -34.19 1.45
N LYS A 270 8.40 -35.33 2.01
CA LYS A 270 9.78 -35.58 2.50
C LYS A 270 10.90 -35.13 1.55
N GLN A 271 10.78 -35.44 0.26
CA GLN A 271 11.78 -35.08 -0.76
C GLN A 271 11.87 -33.57 -1.03
N ARG A 272 10.77 -32.84 -0.81
CA ARG A 272 10.69 -31.38 -0.96
C ARG A 272 11.13 -30.68 0.34
N LEU A 273 10.71 -31.20 1.49
CA LEU A 273 10.98 -30.59 2.79
C LEU A 273 12.46 -30.38 3.07
N GLU A 274 13.33 -31.34 2.69
CA GLU A 274 14.78 -31.15 2.81
C GLU A 274 15.30 -29.93 2.04
N ARG A 275 14.78 -29.70 0.82
CA ARG A 275 15.14 -28.52 0.03
C ARG A 275 14.61 -27.24 0.66
N LEU A 276 13.35 -27.26 1.13
CA LEU A 276 12.72 -26.10 1.77
C LEU A 276 13.45 -25.67 3.05
N LEU A 277 13.93 -26.63 3.85
CA LEU A 277 14.71 -26.36 5.06
C LEU A 277 16.05 -25.67 4.80
N ARG A 278 16.63 -25.85 3.60
CA ARG A 278 17.92 -25.27 3.18
C ARG A 278 17.77 -24.00 2.34
N ASP A 279 16.58 -23.74 1.83
CA ASP A 279 16.29 -22.60 0.98
C ASP A 279 16.32 -21.27 1.77
N SER A 280 16.75 -20.19 1.11
CA SER A 280 16.90 -18.87 1.72
C SER A 280 15.59 -18.25 2.20
N PHE A 281 14.45 -18.67 1.64
CA PHE A 281 13.11 -18.17 1.95
C PHE A 281 12.23 -19.23 2.60
N ALA A 282 12.19 -20.45 2.05
CA ALA A 282 11.25 -21.47 2.52
C ALA A 282 11.51 -21.94 3.95
N ASN A 283 12.74 -21.77 4.47
CA ASN A 283 13.03 -22.07 5.87
C ASN A 283 12.19 -21.23 6.84
N TYR A 284 11.78 -20.01 6.45
CA TYR A 284 10.88 -19.17 7.25
C TYR A 284 9.45 -19.72 7.21
N VAL A 285 8.99 -20.18 6.04
CA VAL A 285 7.69 -20.83 5.89
C VAL A 285 7.59 -22.10 6.76
N VAL A 286 8.63 -22.93 6.77
CA VAL A 286 8.66 -24.14 7.63
C VAL A 286 8.66 -23.78 9.12
N GLN A 287 9.37 -22.72 9.52
CA GLN A 287 9.33 -22.22 10.90
C GLN A 287 7.94 -21.71 11.29
N THR A 288 7.25 -21.01 10.38
CA THR A 288 5.86 -20.57 10.58
C THR A 288 4.91 -21.77 10.61
N ALA A 289 5.11 -22.80 9.78
CA ALA A 289 4.34 -24.04 9.85
C ALA A 289 4.49 -24.73 11.22
N LEU A 290 5.71 -24.78 11.78
CA LEU A 290 5.94 -25.36 13.13
C LEU A 290 5.18 -24.61 14.24
N ASP A 291 5.08 -23.28 14.15
CA ASP A 291 4.39 -22.48 15.18
C ASP A 291 2.87 -22.68 15.15
N TYR A 292 2.29 -22.82 13.95
CA TYR A 292 0.84 -22.82 13.76
C TYR A 292 0.23 -24.20 13.49
N ALA A 293 1.03 -25.22 13.18
CA ALA A 293 0.54 -26.59 12.96
C ALA A 293 -0.21 -27.10 14.19
N GLU A 294 -1.32 -27.81 13.95
CA GLU A 294 -2.05 -28.56 14.97
C GLU A 294 -1.16 -29.66 15.58
N PRO A 295 -1.41 -30.11 16.83
CA PRO A 295 -0.51 -31.01 17.55
C PRO A 295 -0.06 -32.25 16.73
N ALA A 296 -1.01 -32.98 16.12
CA ALA A 296 -0.67 -34.16 15.33
C ALA A 296 0.20 -33.84 14.10
N GLN A 297 -0.14 -32.76 13.39
CA GLN A 297 0.59 -32.33 12.21
C GLN A 297 1.98 -31.76 12.56
N ARG A 298 2.09 -31.08 13.71
CA ARG A 298 3.35 -30.60 14.28
C ARG A 298 4.28 -31.75 14.62
N THR A 299 3.76 -32.81 15.25
CA THR A 299 4.54 -34.04 15.50
C THR A 299 5.06 -34.62 14.19
N GLN A 300 4.23 -34.72 13.16
CA GLN A 300 4.66 -35.21 11.85
C GLN A 300 5.76 -34.33 11.20
N LEU A 301 5.64 -33.00 11.30
CA LEU A 301 6.68 -32.06 10.86
C LEU A 301 8.00 -32.33 11.61
N ILE A 302 7.96 -32.43 12.92
CA ILE A 302 9.14 -32.66 13.76
C ILE A 302 9.82 -33.98 13.40
N GLU A 303 9.06 -35.08 13.30
CA GLU A 303 9.61 -36.40 12.96
C GLU A 303 10.20 -36.43 11.54
N THR A 304 9.66 -35.65 10.61
CA THR A 304 10.21 -35.53 9.25
C THR A 304 11.49 -34.68 9.22
N ILE A 305 11.58 -33.63 10.05
CA ILE A 305 12.73 -32.71 10.12
C ILE A 305 13.90 -33.33 10.88
N ARG A 306 13.65 -34.11 11.95
CA ARG A 306 14.67 -34.62 12.88
C ARG A 306 15.85 -35.34 12.19
N PRO A 307 15.65 -36.21 11.17
CA PRO A 307 16.75 -36.86 10.46
C PRO A 307 17.61 -35.90 9.61
N ILE A 308 17.05 -34.78 9.17
CA ILE A 308 17.71 -33.78 8.32
C ILE A 308 18.49 -32.77 9.18
N LEU A 309 18.02 -32.53 10.40
CA LEU A 309 18.53 -31.51 11.32
C LEU A 309 20.06 -31.56 11.53
N PRO A 310 20.73 -32.72 11.70
CA PRO A 310 22.19 -32.77 11.86
C PRO A 310 22.97 -32.15 10.69
N GLN A 311 22.40 -32.16 9.49
CA GLN A 311 23.03 -31.63 8.29
C GLN A 311 22.89 -30.11 8.18
N ILE A 312 21.87 -29.52 8.79
CA ILE A 312 21.58 -28.07 8.73
C ILE A 312 21.83 -27.34 10.06
N ARG A 313 22.08 -28.05 11.17
CA ARG A 313 22.19 -27.46 12.53
C ARG A 313 23.21 -26.33 12.69
N ASN A 314 24.22 -26.26 11.82
CA ASN A 314 25.26 -25.25 11.88
C ASN A 314 24.87 -23.94 11.17
N THR A 315 23.77 -23.93 10.41
CA THR A 315 23.28 -22.73 9.74
C THR A 315 22.42 -21.88 10.69
N PRO A 316 22.27 -20.56 10.44
CA PRO A 316 21.40 -19.71 11.27
C PRO A 316 19.95 -20.21 11.35
N TYR A 317 19.39 -20.68 10.23
CA TYR A 317 18.03 -21.23 10.17
C TYR A 317 17.92 -22.60 10.86
N GLY A 318 18.92 -23.48 10.71
CA GLY A 318 18.95 -24.77 11.39
C GLY A 318 18.96 -24.64 12.91
N LYS A 319 19.71 -23.68 13.46
CA LYS A 319 19.70 -23.38 14.91
C LYS A 319 18.33 -22.91 15.39
N ARG A 320 17.63 -22.06 14.62
CA ARG A 320 16.27 -21.58 14.96
C ARG A 320 15.26 -22.71 14.93
N ILE A 321 15.30 -23.55 13.91
CA ILE A 321 14.43 -24.73 13.77
C ILE A 321 14.69 -25.72 14.91
N GLN A 322 15.95 -26.02 15.23
CA GLN A 322 16.31 -26.86 16.38
C GLN A 322 15.74 -26.32 17.69
N SER A 323 15.88 -25.00 17.93
CA SER A 323 15.37 -24.34 19.13
C SER A 323 13.85 -24.46 19.25
N LYS A 324 13.11 -24.34 18.13
CA LYS A 324 11.66 -24.55 18.10
C LYS A 324 11.30 -25.99 18.48
N ILE A 325 11.95 -26.99 17.87
CA ILE A 325 11.70 -28.41 18.15
C ILE A 325 11.98 -28.75 19.63
N GLN A 326 13.04 -28.20 20.22
CA GLN A 326 13.40 -28.45 21.61
C GLN A 326 12.38 -27.88 22.59
N ARG A 327 11.87 -26.67 22.35
CA ARG A 327 10.79 -26.09 23.19
C ARG A 327 9.57 -26.98 23.23
N GLU A 328 9.15 -27.52 22.08
CA GLU A 328 7.99 -28.40 22.02
C GLU A 328 8.20 -29.74 22.73
N THR A 329 9.41 -30.30 22.63
CA THR A 329 9.75 -31.53 23.35
C THR A 329 9.65 -31.33 24.86
N ASN A 330 10.10 -30.16 25.35
CA ASN A 330 10.04 -29.81 26.76
C ASN A 330 8.61 -29.51 27.24
N ASP A 331 7.80 -28.83 26.42
CA ASP A 331 6.39 -28.53 26.75
C ASP A 331 5.55 -29.81 26.79
N HIS A 332 5.80 -30.78 25.90
CA HIS A 332 5.18 -32.10 25.96
C HIS A 332 5.56 -32.89 27.22
N MET A 333 6.83 -32.82 27.66
CA MET A 333 7.28 -33.46 28.90
C MET A 333 6.67 -32.82 30.15
N HIS A 334 6.48 -31.49 30.17
CA HIS A 334 5.86 -30.80 31.31
C HIS A 334 4.34 -31.04 31.40
N ARG A 335 3.64 -31.22 30.26
CA ARG A 335 2.21 -31.58 30.25
C ARG A 335 1.94 -33.05 30.57
N GLY A 336 2.88 -33.95 30.28
CA GLY A 336 2.79 -35.38 30.60
C GLY A 336 3.15 -35.76 32.05
N GLY A 337 3.72 -34.84 32.83
CA GLY A 337 4.18 -35.09 34.20
C GLY A 337 3.11 -35.00 35.30
N TYR A 338 1.87 -34.63 34.98
CA TYR A 338 0.77 -34.53 35.97
C TYR A 338 -0.21 -35.70 35.87
N HIS A 339 0.26 -36.94 35.89
CA HIS A 339 -0.58 -38.14 36.10
C HIS A 339 0.15 -39.19 36.93
N HIS A 340 0.10 -39.07 38.26
CA HIS A 340 -0.17 -40.15 39.23
C HIS A 340 0.19 -39.73 40.67
N HIS A 341 -0.85 -39.47 41.47
CA HIS A 341 -1.05 -40.14 42.77
C HIS A 341 -2.45 -39.79 43.28
N ALA A 342 -3.46 -40.49 42.76
CA ALA A 342 -4.76 -40.57 43.43
C ALA A 342 -4.64 -41.61 44.55
N HIS A 343 -4.36 -41.16 45.77
CA HIS A 343 -4.53 -41.99 46.96
C HIS A 343 -6.02 -42.09 47.27
N HIS A 344 -6.56 -43.30 47.13
CA HIS A 344 -7.87 -43.70 47.64
C HIS A 344 -7.86 -43.68 49.18
N PRO A 345 -8.82 -43.03 49.88
CA PRO A 345 -9.05 -43.31 51.29
C PRO A 345 -10.08 -44.43 51.44
N HIS A 346 -9.73 -45.43 52.24
CA HIS A 346 -10.65 -46.45 52.74
C HIS A 346 -11.60 -45.85 53.79
N PHE A 347 -12.88 -46.22 53.66
CA PHE A 347 -13.92 -46.05 54.66
C PHE A 347 -13.65 -46.92 55.91
N MET A 348 -13.78 -46.34 57.10
CA MET A 348 -14.32 -47.01 58.30
C MET A 348 -15.09 -45.99 59.15
N ALA A 349 -16.24 -46.44 59.64
CA ALA A 349 -17.25 -45.68 60.37
C ALA A 349 -16.96 -45.62 61.88
N ALA A 350 -17.38 -44.53 62.55
CA ALA A 350 -18.17 -44.55 63.79
C ALA A 350 -18.34 -43.13 64.40
N GLY A 351 -19.59 -42.74 64.66
CA GLY A 351 -20.01 -42.09 65.91
C GLY A 351 -20.07 -40.55 66.00
N GLY A 352 -21.29 -40.03 66.24
CA GLY A 352 -21.48 -38.97 67.25
C GLY A 352 -21.98 -37.58 66.82
N TYR A 353 -23.29 -37.47 66.61
CA TYR A 353 -24.22 -36.48 67.21
C TYR A 353 -23.95 -34.94 67.31
N TYR A 354 -25.01 -34.21 66.93
CA TYR A 354 -25.49 -32.85 67.29
C TYR A 354 -25.11 -31.62 66.44
N GLY A 355 -26.16 -30.95 65.92
CA GLY A 355 -26.27 -29.48 65.99
C GLY A 355 -26.45 -28.69 64.68
N MET A 356 -27.69 -28.55 64.20
CA MET A 356 -28.16 -27.38 63.41
C MET A 356 -28.51 -26.23 64.38
N PRO A 357 -28.61 -24.92 64.00
CA PRO A 357 -29.19 -24.44 62.74
C PRO A 357 -28.57 -23.18 62.07
N ALA A 358 -29.18 -22.87 60.92
CA ALA A 358 -28.96 -21.81 59.93
C ALA A 358 -28.84 -20.35 60.43
N PHE A 359 -28.20 -19.48 59.63
CA PHE A 359 -28.71 -18.13 59.32
C PHE A 359 -28.09 -17.51 58.04
N ASN A 360 -28.93 -16.78 57.32
CA ASN A 360 -28.71 -16.04 56.06
C ASN A 360 -27.79 -14.81 56.20
N GLY A 361 -27.09 -14.45 55.12
CA GLY A 361 -26.52 -13.10 54.89
C GLY A 361 -25.94 -12.90 53.47
N PRO A 362 -26.22 -11.77 52.76
CA PRO A 362 -25.84 -11.54 51.35
C PRO A 362 -24.43 -10.90 51.17
N PRO A 363 -23.89 -10.82 49.93
CA PRO A 363 -22.48 -10.49 49.67
C PRO A 363 -22.24 -8.97 49.48
N PRO A 364 -21.00 -8.46 49.68
CA PRO A 364 -20.68 -7.07 49.41
C PRO A 364 -20.05 -6.84 48.02
N HIS A 365 -20.32 -5.64 47.49
CA HIS A 365 -19.84 -5.05 46.25
C HIS A 365 -18.37 -4.57 46.33
N TYR A 366 -17.65 -4.61 45.21
CA TYR A 366 -16.35 -3.95 45.00
C TYR A 366 -16.45 -2.88 43.88
N PRO A 367 -15.81 -1.70 44.02
CA PRO A 367 -15.65 -0.70 42.95
C PRO A 367 -14.30 -0.82 42.21
N PRO A 368 -14.12 -0.16 41.05
CA PRO A 368 -12.96 -0.35 40.16
C PRO A 368 -11.80 0.62 40.48
N HIS A 369 -10.56 0.14 40.32
CA HIS A 369 -9.33 0.92 40.49
C HIS A 369 -8.68 1.33 39.18
N MET A 370 -8.23 2.60 39.18
CA MET A 370 -7.49 3.35 38.17
C MET A 370 -6.05 2.86 37.97
N GLY A 371 -5.49 3.16 36.79
CA GLY A 371 -4.06 3.01 36.49
C GLY A 371 -3.18 4.12 37.09
N PRO A 372 -1.84 3.96 37.09
CA PRO A 372 -0.93 4.96 37.63
C PRO A 372 -0.29 5.85 36.55
N GLY A 373 -0.24 7.14 36.84
CA GLY A 373 0.55 8.14 36.12
C GLY A 373 1.97 8.30 36.68
N MET A 374 2.82 9.01 35.92
CA MET A 374 4.05 9.62 36.41
C MET A 374 4.16 11.07 35.94
N HIS A 375 4.53 11.93 36.90
CA HIS A 375 4.94 13.33 36.84
C HIS A 375 6.03 13.59 35.77
N GLY A 376 6.24 14.75 35.14
CA GLY A 376 6.05 16.15 35.55
C GLY A 376 7.41 16.85 35.46
N MET A 377 7.59 17.81 34.54
CA MET A 377 8.72 18.77 34.54
C MET A 377 8.29 20.06 33.81
N GLN A 378 8.44 21.18 34.52
CA GLN A 378 8.01 22.54 34.22
C GLN A 378 9.11 23.31 33.44
N GLY A 379 8.71 24.26 32.57
CA GLY A 379 9.55 25.39 32.12
C GLY A 379 9.67 26.48 33.20
N PRO A 380 10.51 27.53 33.03
CA PRO A 380 10.08 28.83 32.44
C PRO A 380 11.27 29.67 31.81
N PRO A 381 11.20 31.01 31.54
CA PRO A 381 10.46 31.72 30.48
C PRO A 381 11.39 32.77 29.72
N PRO A 382 10.96 33.97 29.20
CA PRO A 382 11.41 34.48 27.88
C PRO A 382 12.36 35.70 27.92
N HIS A 383 13.09 35.97 26.83
CA HIS A 383 13.77 37.26 26.61
C HIS A 383 13.46 37.89 25.25
N PHE A 384 13.09 39.17 25.33
CA PHE A 384 12.81 40.14 24.27
C PHE A 384 14.13 40.80 23.82
N GLY A 385 14.25 41.12 22.53
CA GLY A 385 15.33 41.96 22.00
C GLY A 385 15.39 41.89 20.47
N GLY A 386 14.87 42.93 19.80
CA GLY A 386 14.95 43.06 18.36
C GLY A 386 16.30 43.60 17.89
N ASP A 387 16.64 43.36 16.62
CA ASP A 387 17.14 44.40 15.72
C ASP A 387 17.20 43.93 14.27
N TYR A 388 16.95 44.89 13.38
CA TYR A 388 16.89 44.81 11.94
C TYR A 388 18.28 44.63 11.29
N ALA A 389 18.41 43.75 10.29
CA ALA A 389 19.12 44.04 9.02
C ALA A 389 19.12 42.87 8.02
N ARG A 390 18.48 43.13 6.88
CA ARG A 390 18.83 42.77 5.48
C ARG A 390 19.62 41.49 5.14
N ALA A 391 18.98 40.77 4.21
CA ALA A 391 19.49 40.27 2.92
C ALA A 391 19.69 38.75 2.78
N GLY A 392 19.02 38.20 1.76
CA GLY A 392 19.34 36.91 1.15
C GLY A 392 18.25 35.84 1.34
N SER A 393 17.22 35.84 0.49
CA SER A 393 16.38 34.65 0.31
C SER A 393 17.12 33.62 -0.54
N PRO A 394 17.16 32.35 -0.10
CA PRO A 394 17.06 31.23 -1.03
C PRO A 394 15.94 30.30 -0.53
N PHE A 395 14.79 30.30 -1.19
CA PHE A 395 13.79 29.25 -1.00
C PHE A 395 13.35 28.74 -2.36
N MET A 396 14.20 27.89 -2.93
CA MET A 396 13.87 27.04 -4.06
C MET A 396 14.58 25.71 -3.80
N GLY A 397 13.81 24.69 -3.41
CA GLY A 397 14.31 23.35 -3.13
C GLY A 397 13.63 22.71 -1.95
N GLN A 398 13.10 21.50 -2.19
CA GLN A 398 12.81 20.48 -1.18
C GLN A 398 11.42 20.50 -0.53
N TYR A 399 10.41 20.14 -1.32
CA TYR A 399 9.36 19.24 -0.85
C TYR A 399 9.33 18.01 -1.74
N GLY A 400 10.23 17.07 -1.43
CA GLY A 400 10.06 15.68 -1.85
C GLY A 400 8.78 15.13 -1.21
N GLY A 401 8.01 14.39 -1.99
CA GLY A 401 6.72 13.84 -1.56
C GLY A 401 6.80 13.14 -0.22
N PHE A 402 5.86 13.48 0.66
CA PHE A 402 5.57 12.63 1.81
C PHE A 402 5.24 11.23 1.28
N PRO A 403 5.78 10.15 1.87
CA PRO A 403 5.29 8.81 1.56
C PRO A 403 3.79 8.78 1.88
N PRO A 404 2.95 8.08 1.09
CA PRO A 404 1.53 7.98 1.39
C PRO A 404 1.36 7.46 2.82
N GLN A 405 0.60 8.19 3.64
CA GLN A 405 0.24 7.73 4.97
C GLN A 405 -0.42 6.35 4.86
N GLY A 406 0.23 5.34 5.45
CA GLY A 406 -0.25 3.95 5.47
C GLY A 406 0.56 2.95 4.61
N MET A 407 1.68 3.32 4.00
CA MET A 407 2.56 2.30 3.38
C MET A 407 3.29 1.45 4.44
N PRO A 408 3.25 0.11 4.34
CA PRO A 408 4.09 -0.75 5.17
C PRO A 408 5.57 -0.39 4.96
N PRO A 409 6.41 -0.35 6.01
CA PRO A 409 7.85 -0.02 5.90
C PRO A 409 8.59 -0.88 4.85
N GLN A 410 8.11 -2.09 4.61
CA GLN A 410 8.67 -3.06 3.66
C GLN A 410 8.41 -2.67 2.19
N MET A 411 7.29 -2.02 1.89
CA MET A 411 7.04 -1.44 0.56
C MET A 411 7.96 -0.25 0.29
N LEU A 412 8.26 0.56 1.31
CA LEU A 412 9.17 1.69 1.18
C LEU A 412 10.60 1.22 0.83
N ALA A 413 11.04 0.10 1.40
CA ALA A 413 12.32 -0.54 1.07
C ALA A 413 12.36 -1.09 -0.37
N ALA A 414 11.24 -1.59 -0.90
CA ALA A 414 11.14 -2.05 -2.29
C ALA A 414 11.16 -0.90 -3.32
N MET A 415 10.89 0.34 -2.89
CA MET A 415 11.02 1.53 -3.74
C MET A 415 12.45 2.05 -3.88
N GLY A 416 13.40 1.57 -3.06
CA GLY A 416 14.82 1.88 -3.22
C GLY A 416 15.46 0.98 -4.27
N GLY A 417 15.76 1.52 -5.45
CA GLY A 417 16.54 0.81 -6.48
C GLY A 417 17.96 0.45 -6.01
N PRO A 418 18.63 -0.53 -6.64
CA PRO A 418 19.98 -0.93 -6.25
C PRO A 418 20.99 0.14 -6.68
N GLY A 419 21.41 1.00 -5.75
CA GLY A 419 22.42 2.01 -6.04
C GLY A 419 22.51 3.15 -5.04
N ALA A 420 22.93 2.86 -3.80
CA ALA A 420 23.63 3.83 -2.95
C ALA A 420 24.33 3.09 -1.80
N PRO A 421 25.66 3.22 -1.62
CA PRO A 421 26.33 2.73 -0.42
C PRO A 421 25.90 3.60 0.77
N GLY A 422 25.61 2.93 1.90
CA GLY A 422 25.10 3.56 3.12
C GLY A 422 26.02 4.65 3.66
N ALA A 423 25.41 5.79 4.01
CA ALA A 423 26.05 6.84 4.77
C ALA A 423 26.27 6.36 6.22
N ALA A 424 27.51 6.03 6.56
CA ALA A 424 27.94 5.88 7.94
C ALA A 424 28.16 7.27 8.55
N GLY A 425 27.56 7.53 9.72
CA GLY A 425 27.71 8.77 10.47
C GLY A 425 29.11 8.95 11.06
N PRO A 426 29.51 10.19 11.42
CA PRO A 426 30.85 10.47 11.91
C PRO A 426 30.92 10.29 13.43
N ASN A 427 31.77 9.40 13.92
CA ASN A 427 32.55 9.65 15.13
C ASN A 427 33.66 8.60 15.37
N GLY A 428 34.90 9.10 15.43
CA GLY A 428 35.89 8.70 16.43
C GLY A 428 36.92 7.61 16.09
N GLY A 429 38.19 8.00 16.07
CA GLY A 429 39.23 7.25 16.81
C GLY A 429 40.40 6.68 16.01
N LEU A 430 41.53 7.38 16.10
CA LEU A 430 42.89 7.05 15.64
C LEU A 430 43.44 5.69 16.14
N GLY A 431 44.26 5.04 15.31
CA GLY A 431 45.15 3.94 15.71
C GLY A 431 46.00 3.43 14.53
N ALA A 432 47.32 3.50 14.65
CA ALA A 432 48.28 3.46 13.55
C ALA A 432 48.89 2.08 13.21
N ALA A 433 49.43 2.02 11.99
CA ALA A 433 50.63 1.29 11.51
C ALA A 433 50.60 -0.25 11.29
N GLY A 434 51.02 -0.67 10.09
CA GLY A 434 51.55 -2.02 9.85
C GLY A 434 51.53 -2.57 8.42
N GLN A 435 52.56 -2.20 7.63
CA GLN A 435 53.25 -2.99 6.57
C GLN A 435 52.52 -3.64 5.36
N GLN A 436 52.89 -3.12 4.18
CA GLN A 436 53.51 -3.78 3.01
C GLN A 436 53.00 -5.16 2.50
N GLY A 437 52.65 -5.18 1.22
CA GLY A 437 52.64 -6.38 0.36
C GLY A 437 52.03 -6.11 -1.00
N GLY A 438 52.82 -5.61 -1.96
CA GLY A 438 52.40 -5.46 -3.35
C GLY A 438 52.76 -6.67 -4.22
N PHE A 439 51.93 -6.99 -5.22
CA PHE A 439 52.33 -7.67 -6.46
C PHE A 439 51.34 -7.34 -7.60
N ALA A 440 51.84 -6.54 -8.54
CA ALA A 440 51.79 -6.52 -10.02
C ALA A 440 50.59 -7.07 -10.86
N PRO A 441 50.45 -6.59 -12.13
CA PRO A 441 49.20 -6.55 -12.90
C PRO A 441 49.06 -7.66 -13.97
N PHE A 442 47.82 -7.91 -14.42
CA PHE A 442 47.54 -8.80 -15.55
C PHE A 442 47.51 -8.04 -16.90
N PRO A 443 48.03 -8.63 -17.99
CA PRO A 443 48.09 -8.01 -19.31
C PRO A 443 46.84 -8.29 -20.14
N GLY A 444 46.55 -7.39 -21.08
CA GLY A 444 45.58 -7.63 -22.15
C GLY A 444 46.19 -8.37 -23.35
N ALA A 445 45.37 -9.15 -24.05
CA ALA A 445 45.52 -9.46 -25.47
C ALA A 445 44.22 -10.06 -26.04
N ALA A 446 43.71 -9.39 -27.07
CA ALA A 446 43.06 -9.84 -28.31
C ALA A 446 42.42 -11.25 -28.43
N GLY A 447 41.25 -11.27 -29.09
CA GLY A 447 40.80 -12.42 -29.89
C GLY A 447 39.34 -12.82 -29.66
N GLY A 448 38.39 -12.11 -30.28
CA GLY A 448 37.00 -12.58 -30.37
C GLY A 448 36.77 -13.32 -31.70
N PRO A 449 36.06 -14.46 -31.71
CA PRO A 449 35.47 -15.00 -32.91
C PRO A 449 33.95 -14.74 -32.97
N GLU A 450 33.49 -14.78 -34.21
CA GLU A 450 32.26 -14.29 -34.77
C GLU A 450 30.99 -15.06 -34.38
N PHE A 451 29.87 -14.35 -34.55
CA PHE A 451 28.49 -14.83 -34.50
C PHE A 451 28.21 -15.93 -35.54
N SER A 452 27.41 -16.92 -35.16
CA SER A 452 26.62 -17.74 -36.08
C SER A 452 25.20 -17.89 -35.54
N PRO A 453 24.14 -17.64 -36.35
CA PRO A 453 22.75 -17.68 -35.91
C PRO A 453 22.11 -19.07 -36.06
N ALA A 454 21.13 -19.37 -35.21
CA ALA A 454 20.27 -20.55 -35.26
C ALA A 454 19.04 -20.34 -36.20
N PRO A 455 18.38 -21.41 -36.68
CA PRO A 455 17.77 -21.46 -38.01
C PRO A 455 16.29 -21.06 -38.09
N GLN A 456 15.92 -20.64 -39.31
CA GLN A 456 14.58 -20.32 -39.80
C GLN A 456 13.68 -21.58 -39.90
N ALA A 457 12.42 -21.45 -39.50
CA ALA A 457 11.34 -22.34 -39.89
C ALA A 457 10.30 -21.57 -40.74
N GLN A 458 9.91 -22.19 -41.83
CA GLN A 458 9.29 -21.62 -43.02
C GLN A 458 7.79 -21.35 -42.83
N HIS A 459 7.34 -20.16 -43.24
CA HIS A 459 5.95 -19.89 -43.58
C HIS A 459 5.79 -20.00 -45.11
N THR A 460 5.05 -21.03 -45.56
CA THR A 460 4.54 -21.12 -46.92
C THR A 460 3.18 -20.44 -46.99
N LEU A 461 3.10 -19.38 -47.80
CA LEU A 461 1.86 -18.84 -48.36
C LEU A 461 1.74 -19.38 -49.79
N ALA A 462 0.59 -19.98 -50.11
CA ALA A 462 0.10 -20.05 -51.48
C ALA A 462 -1.43 -19.99 -51.47
N SER A 463 -1.91 -18.92 -52.09
CA SER A 463 -3.27 -18.64 -52.53
C SER A 463 -3.85 -19.72 -53.45
N ALA A 464 -5.16 -19.94 -53.41
CA ALA A 464 -6.09 -19.54 -54.48
C ALA A 464 -7.40 -20.35 -54.44
N GLY A 465 -8.52 -19.62 -54.54
CA GLY A 465 -9.60 -19.98 -55.45
C GLY A 465 -10.77 -20.80 -54.90
N GLY A 466 -11.95 -20.16 -54.90
CA GLY A 466 -13.07 -20.75 -55.64
C GLY A 466 -14.33 -21.12 -54.85
N TYR A 467 -15.33 -20.23 -54.95
CA TYR A 467 -16.74 -20.46 -55.29
C TYR A 467 -17.63 -21.49 -54.54
N ALA A 468 -18.85 -21.00 -54.31
CA ALA A 468 -20.16 -21.67 -54.17
C ALA A 468 -20.49 -22.30 -52.80
N ASN A 469 -21.45 -21.76 -52.02
CA ASN A 469 -22.91 -21.68 -52.18
C ASN A 469 -23.65 -22.95 -51.66
N PHE A 470 -24.87 -22.74 -51.14
CA PHE A 470 -25.77 -23.62 -50.36
C PHE A 470 -25.41 -23.74 -48.87
N GLY A 471 -26.33 -23.63 -47.93
CA GLY A 471 -27.79 -23.74 -47.93
C GLY A 471 -28.17 -24.17 -46.51
N GLY A 472 -29.23 -23.59 -45.95
CA GLY A 472 -29.52 -23.64 -44.51
C GLY A 472 -29.78 -25.02 -43.90
N MET A 473 -29.71 -25.04 -42.57
CA MET A 473 -30.77 -25.43 -41.64
C MET A 473 -30.47 -24.84 -40.28
#